data_AF-A0A0P5LCP4-F1
#
_entry.id   AF-A0A0P5LCP4-F1
#
_cell.length_a   1.000
_cell.length_b   1.000
_cell.length_c   1.000
_cell.angle_alpha   90.00
_cell.angle_beta   90.00
_cell.angle_gamma   90.00
#
_symmetry.space_group_name_H-M   'P 1'
#
loop_
_entity.id
_entity.type
_entity.pdbx_description
1 polymer ?
#
loop_
_entity_poly.entity_id
_entity_poly.type
_entity_poly.pdbx_seq_one_letter_code
_entity_poly.pdbx_strand_id
1 'polypeptide(L)'
;MTTFQPSALGLTLFFLLLTISNVSEGQKKKQDASGLNDRYQQIMDMSSKRTVIKLNANRYRELVRTSPRNYSVVVMFTALSPKRQCAICKHALDEYTIVANSFRYQQMFTNQLFFALVDFDEAQDVFQQLKLNTAPVIMHFPAKGKPKKTDTMDIQRVGFAAEAVARWVGEQTEIQVIKLNIGSHYLPLFGYHIPIHRSVC
;
A
#
# COMPACT_ATOMS: atom_id res chain seq x y z
N MET A 1 -68.32 5.66 -17.76
CA MET A 1 -66.97 5.94 -18.31
C MET A 1 -66.60 7.34 -17.85
N THR A 2 -65.80 7.48 -16.79
CA THR A 2 -65.31 8.77 -16.29
C THR A 2 -63.85 8.94 -16.72
N THR A 3 -63.60 9.92 -17.57
CA THR A 3 -62.26 10.26 -18.07
C THR A 3 -61.48 11.00 -16.98
N PHE A 4 -60.42 10.37 -16.49
CA PHE A 4 -59.51 10.95 -15.49
C PHE A 4 -58.56 11.92 -16.20
N GLN A 5 -58.72 13.23 -15.96
CA GLN A 5 -57.91 14.28 -16.58
C GLN A 5 -56.72 14.59 -15.65
N PRO A 6 -55.47 14.26 -16.02
CA PRO A 6 -54.32 14.51 -15.16
C PRO A 6 -54.09 16.02 -15.03
N SER A 7 -54.13 16.55 -13.81
CA SER A 7 -53.93 17.96 -13.53
C SER A 7 -52.49 18.38 -13.82
N ALA A 8 -52.30 19.52 -14.48
CA ALA A 8 -50.98 20.06 -14.84
C ALA A 8 -50.00 20.18 -13.64
N LEU A 9 -50.55 20.30 -12.42
CA LEU A 9 -49.82 20.29 -11.15
C LEU A 9 -49.09 18.96 -10.86
N GLY A 10 -49.63 17.82 -11.30
CA GLY A 10 -48.99 16.52 -11.13
C GLY A 10 -47.76 16.36 -12.03
N LEU A 11 -47.83 16.89 -13.25
CA LEU A 11 -46.72 16.86 -14.21
C LEU A 11 -45.56 17.77 -13.76
N THR A 12 -45.84 18.97 -13.27
CA THR A 12 -44.78 19.87 -12.79
C THR A 12 -44.06 19.33 -11.55
N LEU A 13 -44.79 18.69 -10.63
CA LEU A 13 -44.20 18.07 -9.45
C LEU A 13 -43.31 16.87 -9.81
N PHE A 14 -43.70 16.08 -10.81
CA PHE A 14 -42.90 14.94 -11.30
C PHE A 14 -41.61 15.40 -11.98
N PHE A 15 -41.65 16.46 -12.79
CA PHE A 15 -40.44 17.05 -13.39
C PHE A 15 -39.51 17.65 -12.33
N LEU A 16 -40.04 18.26 -11.27
CA LEU A 16 -39.23 18.78 -10.17
C LEU A 16 -38.55 17.65 -9.38
N LEU A 17 -39.24 16.53 -9.15
CA LEU A 17 -38.66 15.35 -8.49
C LEU A 17 -37.53 14.73 -9.33
N LEU A 18 -37.70 14.64 -10.65
CA LEU A 18 -36.67 14.12 -11.55
C LEU A 18 -35.41 14.99 -11.59
N THR A 19 -35.53 16.32 -11.52
CA THR A 19 -34.36 17.21 -11.49
C THR A 19 -33.60 17.11 -10.17
N ILE A 20 -34.28 16.90 -9.03
CA ILE A 20 -33.65 16.72 -7.72
C ILE A 20 -32.86 15.39 -7.66
N SER A 21 -33.38 14.31 -8.27
CA SER A 21 -32.67 13.02 -8.32
C SER A 21 -31.35 13.11 -9.09
N ASN A 22 -31.31 13.83 -10.21
CA ASN A 22 -30.11 13.98 -11.05
C ASN A 22 -29.01 14.84 -10.38
N VAL A 23 -29.37 15.79 -9.51
CA VAL A 23 -28.40 16.62 -8.76
C VAL A 23 -27.64 15.81 -7.71
N SER A 24 -28.27 14.81 -7.09
CA SER A 24 -27.67 14.03 -6.00
C SER A 24 -26.53 13.10 -6.45
N GLU A 25 -26.62 12.55 -7.67
CA GLU A 25 -25.58 11.66 -8.22
C GLU A 25 -24.34 12.42 -8.70
N GLY A 26 -24.50 13.65 -9.19
CA GLY A 26 -23.38 14.48 -9.62
C GLY A 26 -22.45 14.95 -8.50
N GLN A 27 -22.97 15.15 -7.28
CA GLN A 27 -22.19 15.61 -6.14
C GLN A 27 -21.35 14.50 -5.49
N LYS A 28 -21.87 13.26 -5.37
CA LYS A 28 -21.10 12.11 -4.85
C LYS A 28 -19.87 11.80 -5.70
N LYS A 29 -20.02 11.79 -7.03
CA LYS A 29 -18.91 11.52 -7.96
C LYS A 29 -17.78 12.54 -7.88
N LYS A 30 -18.09 13.82 -7.63
CA LYS A 30 -17.08 14.89 -7.46
C LYS A 30 -16.35 14.81 -6.11
N GLN A 31 -17.06 14.51 -5.02
CA GLN A 31 -16.44 14.33 -3.70
C GLN A 31 -15.51 13.11 -3.66
N ASP A 32 -15.93 11.98 -4.23
CA ASP A 32 -15.12 10.75 -4.25
C ASP A 32 -13.85 10.89 -5.10
N ALA A 33 -13.92 11.62 -6.22
CA ALA A 33 -12.79 11.91 -7.08
C ALA A 33 -11.79 12.88 -6.43
N SER A 34 -12.28 13.91 -5.74
CA SER A 34 -11.43 14.85 -4.98
C SER A 34 -10.68 14.11 -3.87
N GLY A 35 -11.40 13.33 -3.05
CA GLY A 35 -10.80 12.59 -1.94
C GLY A 35 -9.82 11.51 -2.41
N LEU A 36 -10.02 10.91 -3.59
CA LEU A 36 -9.04 10.00 -4.20
C LEU A 36 -7.72 10.72 -4.53
N ASN A 37 -7.80 11.87 -5.20
CA ASN A 37 -6.62 12.63 -5.59
C ASN A 37 -5.83 13.09 -4.36
N ASP A 38 -6.52 13.56 -3.31
CA ASP A 38 -5.87 14.02 -2.07
C ASP A 38 -5.10 12.90 -1.38
N ARG A 39 -5.70 11.70 -1.26
CA ARG A 39 -5.03 10.51 -0.70
C ARG A 39 -3.84 10.06 -1.53
N TYR A 40 -3.96 10.11 -2.86
CA TYR A 40 -2.85 9.79 -3.77
C TYR A 40 -1.68 10.78 -3.62
N GLN A 41 -1.95 12.08 -3.57
CA GLN A 41 -0.91 13.09 -3.35
C GLN A 41 -0.25 12.92 -1.98
N GLN A 42 -1.04 12.62 -0.95
CA GLN A 42 -0.54 12.40 0.39
C GLN A 42 0.41 11.20 0.47
N ILE A 43 0.02 10.03 -0.07
CA ILE A 43 0.91 8.85 -0.03
C ILE A 43 2.15 9.04 -0.92
N MET A 44 2.02 9.77 -2.04
CA MET A 44 3.14 10.12 -2.90
C MET A 44 4.15 11.02 -2.18
N ASP A 45 3.71 12.10 -1.52
CA ASP A 45 4.57 12.97 -0.71
C ASP A 45 5.27 12.19 0.40
N MET A 46 4.55 11.30 1.09
CA MET A 46 5.14 10.44 2.12
C MET A 46 6.21 9.50 1.54
N SER A 47 5.96 8.90 0.37
CA SER A 47 6.92 8.02 -0.32
C SER A 47 8.15 8.77 -0.84
N SER A 48 8.02 10.07 -1.16
CA SER A 48 9.14 10.87 -1.62
C SER A 48 10.23 10.99 -0.54
N LYS A 49 9.79 11.02 0.73
CA LYS A 49 10.62 11.17 1.94
C LYS A 49 11.21 9.86 2.44
N ARG A 50 10.51 8.72 2.28
CA ARG A 50 10.94 7.40 2.77
C ARG A 50 10.45 6.29 1.85
N THR A 51 11.27 5.26 1.64
CA THR A 51 10.89 4.08 0.84
C THR A 51 9.87 3.19 1.52
N VAL A 52 9.92 3.11 2.86
CA VAL A 52 8.91 2.44 3.68
C VAL A 52 8.15 3.47 4.50
N ILE A 53 6.86 3.63 4.21
CA ILE A 53 5.98 4.62 4.83
C ILE A 53 5.45 4.09 6.16
N LYS A 54 5.75 4.76 7.27
CA LYS A 54 5.16 4.41 8.57
C LYS A 54 3.73 4.96 8.69
N LEU A 55 2.79 4.09 9.01
CA LEU A 55 1.37 4.40 9.14
C LEU A 55 0.87 4.03 10.54
N ASN A 56 0.23 5.00 11.20
CA ASN A 56 -0.60 4.74 12.37
C ASN A 56 -2.01 4.29 11.93
N ALA A 57 -2.89 3.98 12.89
CA ALA A 57 -4.24 3.51 12.62
C ALA A 57 -5.05 4.44 11.70
N ASN A 58 -4.98 5.75 11.90
CA ASN A 58 -5.71 6.74 11.10
C ASN A 58 -5.22 6.75 9.65
N ARG A 59 -3.90 6.84 9.43
CA ARG A 59 -3.32 6.86 8.09
C ARG A 59 -3.50 5.52 7.38
N TYR A 60 -3.46 4.40 8.09
CA TYR A 60 -3.78 3.10 7.51
C TYR A 60 -5.23 3.07 7.00
N ARG A 61 -6.19 3.52 7.81
CA ARG A 61 -7.59 3.60 7.39
C ARG A 61 -7.75 4.48 6.15
N GLU A 62 -7.20 5.68 6.19
CA GLU A 62 -7.32 6.68 5.12
C GLU A 62 -6.65 6.25 3.81
N LEU A 63 -5.37 5.85 3.88
CA LEU A 63 -4.54 5.62 2.70
C LEU A 63 -4.58 4.19 2.18
N VAL A 64 -4.87 3.20 3.03
CA VAL A 64 -4.80 1.77 2.66
C VAL A 64 -6.17 1.12 2.65
N ARG A 65 -7.06 1.43 3.60
CA ARG A 65 -8.36 0.76 3.70
C ARG A 65 -9.45 1.44 2.87
N THR A 66 -9.54 2.76 2.93
CA THR A 66 -10.60 3.54 2.25
C THR A 66 -10.53 3.34 0.75
N SER A 67 -11.68 3.03 0.16
CA SER A 67 -11.91 2.97 -1.29
C SER A 67 -12.65 4.21 -1.77
N PRO A 68 -12.52 4.64 -3.03
CA PRO A 68 -11.69 4.05 -4.09
C PRO A 68 -10.19 4.36 -3.92
N ARG A 69 -9.32 3.57 -4.58
CA ARG A 69 -7.87 3.85 -4.75
C ARG A 69 -7.45 3.53 -6.19
N ASN A 70 -6.39 4.19 -6.65
CA ASN A 70 -5.72 3.94 -7.94
C ASN A 70 -4.26 3.50 -7.74
N TYR A 71 -3.92 3.04 -6.54
CA TYR A 71 -2.62 2.53 -6.17
C TYR A 71 -2.76 1.32 -5.23
N SER A 72 -1.82 0.40 -5.36
CA SER A 72 -1.62 -0.73 -4.48
C SER A 72 -0.65 -0.38 -3.36
N VAL A 73 -0.81 -1.04 -2.22
CA VAL A 73 0.08 -0.88 -1.07
C VAL A 73 0.48 -2.25 -0.56
N VAL A 74 1.78 -2.49 -0.45
CA VAL A 74 2.31 -3.61 0.32
C VAL A 74 2.55 -3.10 1.72
N VAL A 75 1.98 -3.76 2.73
CA VAL A 75 2.05 -3.36 4.13
C VAL A 75 2.72 -4.48 4.91
N MET A 76 3.78 -4.14 5.63
CA MET A 76 4.30 -5.01 6.68
C MET A 76 3.70 -4.60 8.03
N PHE A 77 2.97 -5.52 8.65
CA PHE A 77 2.51 -5.43 10.03
C PHE A 77 3.60 -5.99 10.94
N THR A 78 4.01 -5.21 11.93
CA THR A 78 5.19 -5.50 12.75
C THR A 78 4.98 -5.16 14.23
N ALA A 79 5.96 -5.49 15.07
CA ALA A 79 5.97 -5.18 16.51
C ALA A 79 7.41 -4.84 16.96
N LEU A 80 7.90 -3.67 16.56
CA LEU A 80 9.30 -3.25 16.73
C LEU A 80 9.59 -2.58 18.08
N SER A 81 8.54 -2.22 18.82
CA SER A 81 8.68 -1.71 20.18
C SER A 81 9.56 -2.65 21.04
N PRO A 82 10.58 -2.14 21.74
CA PRO A 82 11.48 -2.96 22.55
C PRO A 82 10.75 -3.83 23.59
N LYS A 83 9.58 -3.38 24.06
CA LYS A 83 8.71 -4.10 25.00
C LYS A 83 8.18 -5.42 24.43
N ARG A 84 8.15 -5.56 23.10
CA ARG A 84 7.65 -6.75 22.38
C ARG A 84 8.74 -7.79 22.14
N GLN A 85 10.02 -7.41 22.27
CA GLN A 85 11.18 -8.30 22.10
C GLN A 85 11.16 -9.11 20.79
N CYS A 86 10.57 -8.56 19.71
CA CYS A 86 10.41 -9.26 18.44
C CYS A 86 11.68 -9.17 17.57
N ALA A 87 12.65 -10.06 17.78
CA ALA A 87 13.88 -10.09 16.97
C ALA A 87 13.60 -10.35 15.48
N ILE A 88 12.70 -11.27 15.16
CA ILE A 88 12.31 -11.60 13.78
C ILE A 88 11.67 -10.42 13.04
N CYS A 89 10.93 -9.56 13.75
CA CYS A 89 10.34 -8.35 13.16
C CYS A 89 11.42 -7.37 12.65
N LYS A 90 12.56 -7.29 13.35
CA LYS A 90 13.69 -6.44 12.95
C LYS A 90 14.35 -6.99 11.68
N HIS A 91 14.68 -8.28 11.66
CA HIS A 91 15.28 -8.92 10.50
C HIS A 91 14.38 -8.87 9.26
N ALA A 92 13.08 -9.10 9.42
CA ALA A 92 12.13 -8.96 8.33
C ALA A 92 12.00 -7.51 7.83
N LEU A 93 12.10 -6.51 8.71
CA LEU A 93 12.13 -5.10 8.29
C LEU A 93 13.35 -4.79 7.43
N ASP A 94 14.53 -5.32 7.79
CA ASP A 94 15.77 -5.08 7.04
C ASP A 94 15.62 -5.60 5.60
N GLU A 95 15.15 -6.84 5.44
CA GLU A 95 14.88 -7.45 4.13
C GLU A 95 13.78 -6.72 3.35
N TYR A 96 12.69 -6.36 4.02
CA TYR A 96 11.58 -5.60 3.43
C TYR A 96 12.04 -4.22 2.91
N THR A 97 12.94 -3.57 3.65
CA THR A 97 13.51 -2.28 3.26
C THR A 97 14.42 -2.41 2.04
N ILE A 98 15.16 -3.52 1.90
CA ILE A 98 15.94 -3.80 0.69
C ILE A 98 15.03 -3.86 -0.54
N VAL A 99 13.87 -4.52 -0.45
CA VAL A 99 12.89 -4.59 -1.54
C VAL A 99 12.34 -3.21 -1.88
N ALA A 100 11.90 -2.45 -0.87
CA ALA A 100 11.35 -1.11 -1.08
C ALA A 100 12.39 -0.13 -1.69
N ASN A 101 13.65 -0.22 -1.26
CA ASN A 101 14.75 0.54 -1.86
C ASN A 101 15.01 0.11 -3.30
N SER A 102 15.06 -1.21 -3.56
CA SER A 102 15.30 -1.75 -4.91
C SER A 102 14.23 -1.28 -5.89
N PHE A 103 12.96 -1.31 -5.46
CA PHE A 103 11.83 -0.80 -6.25
C PHE A 103 11.96 0.69 -6.57
N ARG A 104 12.33 1.54 -5.60
CA ARG A 104 12.52 2.98 -5.81
C ARG A 104 13.58 3.28 -6.89
N TYR A 105 14.67 2.51 -6.90
CA TYR A 105 15.79 2.74 -7.82
C TYR A 105 15.56 2.18 -9.23
N GLN A 106 14.59 1.28 -9.42
CA GLN A 106 14.34 0.62 -10.71
C GLN A 106 13.80 1.53 -11.81
N GLN A 107 13.51 2.80 -11.53
CA GLN A 107 13.05 3.82 -12.48
C GLN A 107 11.79 3.47 -13.30
N MET A 108 11.24 2.27 -13.16
CA MET A 108 9.85 1.95 -13.48
C MET A 108 8.97 2.55 -12.39
N PHE A 109 8.95 3.88 -12.29
CA PHE A 109 8.08 4.63 -11.39
C PHE A 109 6.63 4.53 -11.90
N THR A 110 6.07 3.32 -11.91
CA THR A 110 4.64 3.16 -11.86
C THR A 110 4.26 3.67 -10.48
N ASN A 111 3.77 4.92 -10.37
CA ASN A 111 3.34 5.57 -9.12
C ASN A 111 2.15 4.85 -8.43
N GLN A 112 1.97 3.55 -8.66
CA GLN A 112 0.82 2.77 -8.29
C GLN A 112 1.18 1.66 -7.30
N LEU A 113 2.42 1.61 -6.78
CA LEU A 113 2.82 0.67 -5.74
C LEU A 113 3.61 1.39 -4.64
N PHE A 114 3.15 1.25 -3.41
CA PHE A 114 3.79 1.84 -2.24
C PHE A 114 4.10 0.77 -1.18
N PHE A 115 5.20 0.95 -0.45
CA PHE A 115 5.58 0.10 0.66
C PHE A 115 5.32 0.82 1.98
N ALA A 116 4.57 0.19 2.87
CA ALA A 116 4.20 0.74 4.16
C ALA A 116 4.52 -0.22 5.32
N LEU A 117 4.58 0.35 6.52
CA LEU A 117 4.81 -0.31 7.79
C LEU A 117 3.76 0.12 8.79
N VAL A 118 3.13 -0.84 9.46
CA VAL A 118 2.18 -0.60 10.55
C VAL A 118 2.69 -1.34 11.78
N ASP A 119 3.02 -0.60 12.84
CA ASP A 119 3.47 -1.19 14.11
C ASP A 119 2.28 -1.48 15.02
N PHE A 120 2.32 -2.61 15.73
CA PHE A 120 1.31 -3.03 16.68
C PHE A 120 1.01 -1.94 17.71
N ASP A 121 2.04 -1.32 18.29
CA ASP A 121 1.84 -0.32 19.36
C ASP A 121 1.27 1.02 18.84
N GLU A 122 1.33 1.28 17.52
CA GLU A 122 0.72 2.47 16.89
C GLU A 122 -0.70 2.23 16.34
N ALA A 123 -1.11 0.97 16.18
CA ALA A 123 -2.34 0.60 15.46
C ALA A 123 -2.96 -0.74 15.90
N GLN A 124 -3.07 -1.00 17.20
CA GLN A 124 -3.59 -2.27 17.73
C GLN A 124 -4.98 -2.65 17.18
N ASP A 125 -5.85 -1.66 16.97
CA ASP A 125 -7.18 -1.83 16.40
C ASP A 125 -7.16 -2.36 14.95
N VAL A 126 -6.15 -1.98 14.17
CA VAL A 126 -5.93 -2.50 12.82
C VAL A 126 -5.56 -3.99 12.86
N PHE A 127 -4.70 -4.41 13.80
CA PHE A 127 -4.35 -5.83 13.98
C PHE A 127 -5.56 -6.65 14.38
N GLN A 128 -6.38 -6.16 15.32
CA GLN A 128 -7.61 -6.82 15.73
C GLN A 128 -8.60 -6.97 14.57
N GLN A 129 -8.81 -5.90 13.80
CA GLN A 129 -9.71 -5.91 12.66
C GLN A 129 -9.27 -6.92 11.58
N LEU A 130 -7.97 -7.00 11.32
CA LEU A 130 -7.39 -7.95 10.37
C LEU A 130 -7.22 -9.36 10.94
N LYS A 131 -7.53 -9.55 12.23
CA LYS A 131 -7.34 -10.80 12.98
C LYS A 131 -5.89 -11.29 12.95
N LEU A 132 -4.93 -10.35 13.01
CA LEU A 132 -3.52 -10.65 13.09
C LEU A 132 -3.13 -10.89 14.55
N ASN A 133 -2.69 -12.11 14.84
CA ASN A 133 -2.23 -12.53 16.17
C ASN A 133 -0.71 -12.77 16.22
N THR A 134 0.00 -12.55 15.12
CA THR A 134 1.44 -12.71 14.99
C THR A 134 2.07 -11.53 14.24
N ALA A 135 3.38 -11.39 14.35
CA ALA A 135 4.19 -10.45 13.57
C ALA A 135 5.57 -11.10 13.28
N PRO A 136 6.21 -10.77 12.15
CA PRO A 136 5.74 -9.90 11.07
C PRO A 136 4.70 -10.58 10.15
N VAL A 137 3.83 -9.78 9.53
CA VAL A 137 2.92 -10.22 8.45
C VAL A 137 3.03 -9.24 7.29
N ILE A 138 3.22 -9.74 6.07
CA ILE A 138 3.26 -8.90 4.86
C ILE A 138 1.99 -9.16 4.05
N MET A 139 1.25 -8.09 3.75
CA MET A 139 0.02 -8.14 2.97
C MET A 139 0.02 -7.15 1.82
N HIS A 140 -0.58 -7.52 0.70
CA HIS A 140 -0.85 -6.68 -0.45
C HIS A 140 -2.29 -6.17 -0.37
N PHE A 141 -2.47 -4.87 -0.56
CA PHE A 141 -3.77 -4.23 -0.66
C PHE A 141 -3.92 -3.73 -2.10
N PRO A 142 -4.70 -4.41 -2.96
CA PRO A 142 -4.84 -4.00 -4.35
C PRO A 142 -5.53 -2.64 -4.46
N ALA A 143 -5.29 -1.93 -5.57
CA ALA A 143 -5.97 -0.66 -5.87
C ALA A 143 -7.50 -0.81 -5.91
N LYS A 144 -7.99 -1.97 -6.39
CA LYS A 144 -9.41 -2.28 -6.55
C LYS A 144 -9.75 -3.59 -5.84
N GLY A 145 -10.93 -3.62 -5.23
CA GLY A 145 -11.43 -4.80 -4.53
C GLY A 145 -10.86 -4.95 -3.11
N LYS A 146 -11.19 -6.07 -2.47
CA LYS A 146 -10.70 -6.44 -1.14
C LYS A 146 -9.50 -7.40 -1.29
N PRO A 147 -8.53 -7.38 -0.36
CA PRO A 147 -7.46 -8.37 -0.32
C PRO A 147 -8.03 -9.81 -0.25
N LYS A 148 -7.45 -10.70 -1.04
CA LYS A 148 -7.69 -12.14 -1.04
C LYS A 148 -6.72 -12.84 -0.08
N LYS A 149 -6.92 -14.14 0.12
CA LYS A 149 -6.00 -14.95 0.94
C LYS A 149 -4.57 -14.98 0.38
N THR A 150 -4.42 -14.97 -0.95
CA THR A 150 -3.11 -14.94 -1.63
C THR A 150 -2.37 -13.62 -1.49
N ASP A 151 -3.10 -12.55 -1.17
CA ASP A 151 -2.54 -11.24 -0.87
C ASP A 151 -1.89 -11.18 0.53
N THR A 152 -1.80 -12.30 1.26
CA THR A 152 -0.97 -12.44 2.46
C THR A 152 0.20 -13.37 2.16
N MET A 153 1.43 -12.88 2.36
CA MET A 153 2.63 -13.66 2.15
C MET A 153 2.76 -14.79 3.18
N ASP A 154 3.03 -16.00 2.72
CA ASP A 154 3.26 -17.17 3.57
C ASP A 154 4.71 -17.23 4.07
N ILE A 155 5.06 -16.31 4.97
CA ILE A 155 6.42 -16.14 5.51
C ILE A 155 6.93 -17.41 6.18
N GLN A 156 6.05 -18.22 6.79
CA GLN A 156 6.43 -19.46 7.46
C GLN A 156 6.95 -20.51 6.47
N ARG A 157 6.38 -20.56 5.26
CA ARG A 157 6.77 -21.51 4.22
C ARG A 157 7.93 -21.01 3.35
N VAL A 158 7.94 -19.72 2.98
CA VAL A 158 8.90 -19.19 1.99
C VAL A 158 10.01 -18.34 2.59
N GLY A 159 9.90 -17.96 3.86
CA GLY A 159 10.79 -17.02 4.52
C GLY A 159 10.51 -15.55 4.17
N PHE A 160 11.33 -14.64 4.71
CA PHE A 160 11.21 -13.19 4.54
C PHE A 160 12.46 -12.55 3.92
N ALA A 161 13.34 -13.35 3.30
CA ALA A 161 14.46 -12.84 2.52
C ALA A 161 13.95 -11.92 1.40
N ALA A 162 14.71 -10.86 1.08
CA ALA A 162 14.32 -9.85 0.11
C ALA A 162 13.95 -10.44 -1.25
N GLU A 163 14.64 -11.49 -1.70
CA GLU A 163 14.34 -12.22 -2.93
C GLU A 163 12.96 -12.89 -2.89
N ALA A 164 12.58 -13.47 -1.75
CA ALA A 164 11.28 -14.11 -1.57
C ALA A 164 10.16 -13.07 -1.52
N VAL A 165 10.38 -11.97 -0.79
CA VAL A 165 9.43 -10.85 -0.71
C VAL A 165 9.25 -10.22 -2.08
N ALA A 166 10.33 -9.92 -2.80
CA ALA A 166 10.30 -9.31 -4.11
C ALA A 166 9.57 -10.18 -5.16
N ARG A 167 9.82 -11.50 -5.14
CA ARG A 167 9.11 -12.47 -6.00
C ARG A 167 7.60 -12.46 -5.70
N TRP A 168 7.23 -12.56 -4.43
CA TRP A 168 5.83 -12.52 -4.02
C TRP A 168 5.14 -11.21 -4.39
N VAL A 169 5.81 -10.06 -4.22
CA VAL A 169 5.30 -8.76 -4.69
C VAL A 169 5.06 -8.77 -6.20
N GLY A 170 5.99 -9.32 -6.98
CA GLY A 170 5.82 -9.46 -8.43
C GLY A 170 4.63 -10.33 -8.81
N GLU A 171 4.38 -11.43 -8.08
CA GLU A 171 3.22 -12.29 -8.29
C GLU A 171 1.89 -11.59 -7.95
N GLN A 172 1.84 -10.75 -6.90
CA GLN A 172 0.59 -10.10 -6.48
C GLN A 172 0.27 -8.82 -7.27
N THR A 173 1.29 -8.15 -7.81
CA THR A 173 1.15 -6.81 -8.42
C THR A 173 1.39 -6.79 -9.93
N GLU A 174 1.88 -7.89 -10.50
CA GLU A 174 2.42 -7.96 -11.87
C GLU A 174 3.63 -7.01 -12.11
N ILE A 175 4.16 -6.39 -11.05
CA ILE A 175 5.31 -5.49 -11.09
C ILE A 175 6.54 -6.25 -10.58
N GLN A 176 7.47 -6.56 -11.49
CA GLN A 176 8.69 -7.29 -11.14
C GLN A 176 9.65 -6.39 -10.34
N VAL A 177 9.89 -6.73 -9.08
CA VAL A 177 10.91 -6.09 -8.25
C VAL A 177 12.19 -6.95 -8.30
N ILE A 178 13.24 -6.44 -8.95
CA ILE A 178 14.55 -7.11 -8.97
C ILE A 178 15.36 -6.65 -7.75
N LYS A 179 15.90 -7.56 -6.93
CA LYS A 179 16.76 -7.13 -5.82
C LYS A 179 18.01 -6.45 -6.38
N LEU A 180 18.25 -5.20 -5.99
CA LEU A 180 19.50 -4.53 -6.35
C LEU A 180 20.63 -5.08 -5.47
N ASN A 181 21.60 -5.71 -6.12
CA ASN A 181 22.81 -6.15 -5.45
C ASN A 181 23.81 -4.99 -5.42
N ILE A 182 23.70 -4.12 -4.40
CA ILE A 182 24.55 -2.91 -4.26
C ILE A 182 26.04 -3.30 -4.11
N GLY A 183 26.34 -4.55 -3.74
CA GLY A 183 27.71 -5.09 -3.64
C GLY A 183 28.39 -5.45 -4.97
N SER A 184 27.71 -5.38 -6.12
CA SER A 184 28.32 -5.76 -7.41
C SER A 184 28.40 -4.64 -8.45
N HIS A 185 27.83 -3.46 -8.17
CA HIS A 185 27.87 -2.31 -9.08
C HIS A 185 28.82 -1.19 -8.64
N TYR A 186 29.48 -1.33 -7.50
CA TYR A 186 30.60 -0.47 -7.10
C TYR A 186 31.92 -1.23 -7.23
N LEU A 187 32.46 -1.31 -8.45
CA LEU A 187 33.89 -1.50 -8.77
C LEU A 187 34.06 -1.33 -10.29
N PRO A 188 34.97 -0.47 -10.79
CA PRO A 188 35.27 0.91 -10.39
C PRO A 188 35.19 1.88 -11.60
N LEU A 189 34.72 3.12 -11.40
CA LEU A 189 35.00 4.25 -12.32
C LEU A 189 36.11 5.17 -11.82
N PHE A 190 36.82 4.80 -10.76
CA PHE A 190 38.02 5.53 -10.34
C PHE A 190 39.13 4.52 -10.06
N GLY A 191 40.11 4.50 -10.97
CA GLY A 191 41.36 3.81 -10.75
C GLY A 191 42.12 4.45 -9.59
N TYR A 192 42.00 3.86 -8.41
CA TYR A 192 43.03 3.94 -7.39
C TYR A 192 43.14 2.56 -6.74
N HIS A 193 44.30 1.95 -6.97
CA HIS A 193 44.71 0.69 -6.39
C HIS A 193 44.97 0.93 -4.89
N ILE A 194 44.16 0.36 -4.01
CA ILE A 194 44.48 0.25 -2.58
C ILE A 194 44.47 -1.26 -2.25
N PRO A 195 45.59 -1.82 -1.77
CA PRO A 195 45.71 -3.25 -1.54
C PRO A 195 44.86 -3.66 -0.33
N ILE A 196 43.95 -4.60 -0.55
CA ILE A 196 43.18 -5.25 0.50
C ILE A 196 44.10 -6.29 1.14
N HIS A 197 44.63 -6.01 2.33
CA HIS A 197 45.28 -7.05 3.13
C HIS A 197 44.19 -7.96 3.70
N ARG A 198 44.12 -9.14 3.11
CA ARG A 198 43.27 -10.26 3.49
C ARG A 198 43.86 -10.88 4.76
N SER A 199 43.19 -10.73 5.91
CA SER A 199 43.46 -11.60 7.05
C SER A 199 42.40 -12.69 7.08
N VAL A 200 42.80 -13.85 6.55
CA VAL A 200 42.21 -15.14 6.86
C VAL A 200 42.86 -15.60 8.16
N CYS A 201 42.06 -15.70 9.22
CA CYS A 201 42.10 -16.62 10.37
C CYS A 201 41.12 -16.09 11.43
#